data_AF-A0A496THC7-F1
#
_entry.id   AF-A0A496THC7-F1
#
_cell.length_a   1.000
_cell.length_b   1.000
_cell.length_c   1.000
_cell.angle_alpha   90.00
_cell.angle_beta   90.00
_cell.angle_gamma   90.00
#
_symmetry.space_group_name_H-M   'P 1'
#
loop_
_entity.id
_entity.type
_entity.pdbx_description
1 polymer ?
#
loop_
_entity_poly.entity_id
_entity_poly.type
_entity_poly.pdbx_seq_one_letter_code
_entity_poly.pdbx_strand_id
1 'polypeptide(L)'
;MTSRERVMKALNFQPPDRIPRLDNFWGEFIENWRNQKGFGQNVDIRDYYGIDLSVHVADETFFPSSKRVIKKEGVYKILEDGWGRTVKIREDSYFSQVIATVLKSKSALDSLEFEPADMDVRYQNFLERVKEDKQKQRAVFCKIGGPF
;
A
#
# COMPACT_ATOMS: atom_id res chain seq x y z
N MET A 1 -24.41 -9.31 -10.60
CA MET A 1 -22.99 -9.64 -10.83
C MET A 1 -22.18 -9.08 -9.67
N THR A 2 -21.37 -9.90 -9.02
CA THR A 2 -20.44 -9.45 -7.96
C THR A 2 -19.31 -8.62 -8.58
N SER A 3 -18.61 -7.83 -7.75
CA SER A 3 -17.42 -7.10 -8.19
C SER A 3 -16.35 -8.03 -8.76
N ARG A 4 -16.13 -9.18 -8.12
CA ARG A 4 -15.24 -10.23 -8.63
C ARG A 4 -15.67 -10.73 -10.01
N GLU A 5 -16.92 -11.13 -10.20
CA GLU A 5 -17.43 -11.60 -11.49
C GLU A 5 -17.26 -10.54 -12.59
N ARG A 6 -17.59 -9.28 -12.28
CA ARG A 6 -17.49 -8.14 -13.20
C ARG A 6 -16.07 -7.94 -13.70
N VAL A 7 -15.11 -7.92 -12.77
CA VAL A 7 -13.69 -7.74 -13.11
C VAL A 7 -13.17 -8.93 -13.90
N MET A 8 -13.50 -10.16 -13.48
CA MET A 8 -13.05 -11.36 -14.20
C MET A 8 -13.63 -11.43 -15.62
N LYS A 9 -14.89 -11.05 -15.84
CA LYS A 9 -15.44 -10.96 -17.21
C LYS A 9 -14.69 -9.96 -18.07
N ALA A 10 -14.45 -8.76 -17.56
CA ALA A 10 -13.70 -7.73 -18.27
C ALA A 10 -12.29 -8.20 -18.65
N LEU A 11 -11.56 -8.84 -17.73
CA LEU A 11 -10.23 -9.40 -18.00
C LEU A 11 -10.23 -10.58 -18.99
N ASN A 12 -11.34 -11.30 -19.10
CA ASN A 12 -11.53 -12.38 -20.07
C ASN A 12 -12.16 -11.89 -21.38
N PHE A 13 -12.16 -10.59 -21.65
CA PHE A 13 -12.75 -9.98 -22.86
C PHE A 13 -14.24 -10.34 -23.07
N GLN A 14 -14.96 -10.57 -21.96
CA GLN A 14 -16.40 -10.84 -21.96
C GLN A 14 -17.17 -9.59 -21.50
N PRO A 15 -18.39 -9.33 -22.01
CA PRO A 15 -19.19 -8.19 -21.56
C PRO A 15 -19.56 -8.28 -20.06
N PRO A 16 -19.09 -7.34 -19.22
CA PRO A 16 -19.59 -7.18 -17.85
C PRO A 16 -20.92 -6.39 -17.83
N ASP A 17 -21.58 -6.33 -16.67
CA ASP A 17 -22.80 -5.51 -16.50
C ASP A 17 -22.53 -3.99 -16.47
N ARG A 18 -21.30 -3.59 -16.11
CA ARG A 18 -20.75 -2.23 -16.30
C ARG A 18 -19.22 -2.26 -16.30
N ILE A 19 -18.58 -1.15 -16.66
CA ILE A 19 -17.12 -0.99 -16.53
C ILE A 19 -16.71 -1.20 -15.06
N PRO A 20 -15.76 -2.10 -14.75
CA PRO A 20 -15.23 -2.25 -13.40
C PRO A 20 -14.44 -1.01 -12.96
N ARG A 21 -14.52 -0.67 -11.67
CA ARG A 21 -13.89 0.52 -11.09
C ARG A 21 -12.82 0.17 -10.06
N LEU A 22 -11.68 0.84 -10.13
CA LEU A 22 -10.63 0.84 -9.12
C LEU A 22 -10.41 2.30 -8.70
N ASP A 23 -10.36 2.56 -7.41
CA ASP A 23 -9.94 3.86 -6.87
C ASP A 23 -9.44 3.71 -5.43
N ASN A 24 -8.62 4.66 -4.98
CA ASN A 24 -8.13 4.78 -3.61
C ASN A 24 -8.28 6.22 -3.13
N PHE A 25 -8.78 6.36 -1.90
CA PHE A 25 -9.11 7.67 -1.33
C PHE A 25 -8.12 8.06 -0.24
N TRP A 26 -7.82 9.36 -0.18
CA TRP A 26 -6.94 9.92 0.85
C TRP A 26 -7.66 9.92 2.20
N GLY A 27 -6.95 9.71 3.30
CA GLY A 27 -7.55 9.63 4.64
C GLY A 27 -8.44 10.84 4.96
N GLU A 28 -7.90 12.05 4.76
CA GLU A 28 -8.63 13.31 4.96
C GLU A 28 -9.88 13.42 4.08
N PHE A 29 -9.84 12.90 2.85
CA PHE A 29 -11.01 12.87 1.98
C PHE A 29 -12.10 11.96 2.54
N ILE A 30 -11.72 10.78 3.05
CA ILE A 30 -12.67 9.83 3.65
C ILE A 30 -13.32 10.45 4.90
N GLU A 31 -12.54 11.11 5.76
CA GLU A 31 -13.04 11.78 6.95
C GLU A 31 -14.04 12.88 6.60
N ASN A 32 -13.68 13.77 5.67
CA ASN A 32 -14.57 14.84 5.21
C ASN A 32 -15.83 14.29 4.52
N TRP A 33 -15.69 13.26 3.70
CA TRP A 33 -16.81 12.58 3.05
C TRP A 33 -17.78 11.99 4.08
N ARG A 34 -17.28 11.33 5.13
CA ARG A 34 -18.13 10.80 6.23
C ARG A 34 -18.88 11.92 6.94
N ASN A 35 -18.19 12.99 7.31
CA ASN A 35 -18.80 14.14 8.00
C ASN A 35 -19.90 14.79 7.15
N GLN A 36 -19.65 15.03 5.86
CA GLN A 36 -20.63 15.65 4.96
C GLN A 36 -21.83 14.75 4.67
N LYS A 37 -21.63 13.42 4.63
CA LYS A 37 -22.70 12.45 4.36
C LYS A 37 -23.40 11.93 5.61
N GLY A 38 -22.92 12.28 6.80
CA GLY A 38 -23.44 11.77 8.07
C GLY A 38 -23.18 10.27 8.28
N PHE A 39 -22.09 9.73 7.72
CA PHE A 39 -21.76 8.31 7.86
C PHE A 39 -20.84 8.04 9.05
N GLY A 40 -21.09 6.91 9.74
CA GLY A 40 -20.21 6.41 10.78
C GLY A 40 -18.95 5.73 10.23
N GLN A 41 -18.00 5.39 11.12
CA GLN A 41 -16.72 4.77 10.74
C GLN A 41 -16.85 3.41 10.06
N ASN A 42 -17.96 2.71 10.32
CA ASN A 42 -18.24 1.38 9.76
C ASN A 42 -18.63 1.42 8.27
N VAL A 43 -18.92 2.60 7.71
CA VAL A 43 -19.22 2.74 6.28
C VAL A 43 -17.90 2.86 5.52
N ASP A 44 -17.68 1.91 4.62
CA ASP A 44 -16.54 1.88 3.72
C ASP A 44 -16.88 2.66 2.44
N ILE A 45 -16.13 3.72 2.17
CA ILE A 45 -16.30 4.59 1.01
C ILE A 45 -16.26 3.82 -0.31
N ARG A 46 -15.47 2.74 -0.36
CA ARG A 46 -15.34 1.87 -1.53
C ARG A 46 -16.64 1.12 -1.81
N ASP A 47 -17.39 0.76 -0.77
CA ASP A 47 -18.71 0.13 -0.92
C ASP A 47 -19.73 1.15 -1.43
N TYR A 48 -19.73 2.38 -0.87
CA TYR A 48 -20.62 3.46 -1.29
C TYR A 48 -20.45 3.84 -2.77
N TYR A 49 -19.21 3.99 -3.23
CA TYR A 49 -18.91 4.31 -4.62
C TYR A 49 -18.80 3.08 -5.52
N GLY A 50 -19.04 1.86 -5.01
CA GLY A 50 -19.00 0.62 -5.76
C GLY A 50 -17.66 0.38 -6.48
N ILE A 51 -16.57 0.49 -5.74
CA ILE A 51 -15.21 0.12 -6.17
C ILE A 51 -15.11 -1.41 -6.19
N ASP A 52 -14.74 -1.94 -7.34
CA ASP A 52 -14.82 -3.36 -7.63
C ASP A 52 -13.52 -4.12 -7.33
N LEU A 53 -12.39 -3.43 -7.43
CA LEU A 53 -11.06 -4.00 -7.24
C LEU A 53 -10.45 -3.54 -5.91
N SER A 54 -9.62 -4.39 -5.33
CA SER A 54 -8.62 -3.97 -4.34
C SER A 54 -7.26 -4.55 -4.68
N VAL A 55 -6.22 -3.78 -4.38
CA VAL A 55 -4.83 -4.18 -4.60
C VAL A 55 -4.13 -4.16 -3.25
N HIS A 56 -3.75 -5.34 -2.76
CA HIS A 56 -2.94 -5.46 -1.56
C HIS A 56 -1.47 -5.63 -1.96
N VAL A 57 -0.61 -4.85 -1.31
CA VAL A 57 0.84 -4.87 -1.52
C VAL A 57 1.49 -5.36 -0.23
N ALA A 58 2.37 -6.35 -0.34
CA ALA A 58 3.24 -6.76 0.76
C ALA A 58 4.33 -5.68 0.99
N ASP A 59 5.11 -5.80 2.05
CA ASP A 59 6.28 -4.93 2.21
C ASP A 59 7.33 -5.22 1.13
N GLU A 60 7.43 -4.34 0.14
CA GLU A 60 8.36 -4.47 -1.00
C GLU A 60 9.76 -3.93 -0.70
N THR A 61 10.02 -3.41 0.51
CA THR A 61 11.31 -2.79 0.86
C THR A 61 12.48 -3.78 0.81
N PHE A 62 13.70 -3.30 0.55
CA PHE A 62 14.88 -4.17 0.51
C PHE A 62 15.25 -4.73 1.88
N PHE A 63 15.06 -3.92 2.93
CA PHE A 63 15.44 -4.17 4.32
C PHE A 63 14.27 -3.85 5.28
N PRO A 64 13.15 -4.58 5.26
CA PRO A 64 12.05 -4.38 6.20
C PRO A 64 12.49 -4.31 7.67
N SER A 65 13.51 -5.07 8.08
CA SER A 65 14.01 -5.06 9.47
C SER A 65 14.70 -3.75 9.87
N SER A 66 15.19 -2.98 8.89
CA SER A 66 15.90 -1.72 9.16
C SER A 66 14.93 -0.55 9.42
N LYS A 67 13.63 -0.73 9.26
CA LYS A 67 12.66 0.37 9.42
C LYS A 67 12.63 0.85 10.87
N ARG A 68 13.08 2.07 11.11
CA ARG A 68 13.05 2.70 12.45
C ARG A 68 13.14 4.21 12.39
N VAL A 69 12.50 4.87 13.35
CA VAL A 69 12.67 6.31 13.58
C VAL A 69 13.98 6.53 14.31
N ILE A 70 14.88 7.32 13.72
CA ILE A 70 16.15 7.71 14.33
C ILE A 70 15.94 8.91 15.26
N LYS A 71 15.21 9.93 14.79
CA LYS A 71 15.02 11.19 15.52
C LYS A 71 13.71 11.87 15.14
N LYS A 72 13.10 12.59 16.08
CA LYS A 72 12.01 13.54 15.84
C LYS A 72 12.50 14.96 16.06
N GLU A 73 12.13 15.89 15.19
CA GLU A 73 12.52 17.31 15.20
C GLU A 73 11.30 18.18 14.85
N GLY A 74 10.51 18.56 15.87
CA GLY A 74 9.26 19.29 15.64
C GLY A 74 8.31 18.48 14.76
N VAL A 75 7.91 19.06 13.62
CA VAL A 75 7.04 18.41 12.61
C VAL A 75 7.76 17.45 11.67
N TYR A 76 9.07 17.23 11.87
CA TYR A 76 9.87 16.34 11.05
C TYR A 76 10.28 15.07 11.80
N LYS A 77 10.43 13.98 11.06
CA LYS A 77 11.02 12.73 11.51
C LYS A 77 12.18 12.34 10.58
N ILE A 78 13.29 11.89 11.16
CA ILE A 78 14.39 11.24 10.45
C ILE A 78 14.27 9.75 10.73
N LEU A 79 14.23 8.93 9.67
CA LEU A 79 14.02 7.49 9.78
C LEU A 79 14.79 6.71 8.71
N GLU A 80 15.08 5.45 9.00
CA GLU A 80 15.44 4.44 8.00
C GLU A 80 14.15 3.87 7.42
N ASP A 81 13.99 3.92 6.09
CA ASP A 81 12.73 3.62 5.41
C ASP A 81 12.62 2.18 4.88
N GLY A 82 13.65 1.36 5.11
CA GLY A 82 13.78 -0.01 4.62
C GLY A 82 14.22 -0.11 3.16
N TRP A 83 14.28 0.98 2.39
CA TRP A 83 14.84 0.98 1.02
C TRP A 83 16.35 1.19 1.00
N GLY A 84 17.02 1.05 2.16
CA GLY A 84 18.43 1.38 2.32
C GLY A 84 18.68 2.89 2.34
N ARG A 85 17.67 3.70 2.70
CA ARG A 85 17.77 5.15 2.78
C ARG A 85 17.48 5.64 4.20
N THR A 86 18.20 6.67 4.60
CA THR A 86 17.80 7.54 5.70
C THR A 86 17.10 8.75 5.11
N VAL A 87 15.87 9.00 5.53
CA VAL A 87 15.03 10.07 4.99
C VAL A 87 14.55 11.02 6.09
N LYS A 88 14.40 12.30 5.75
CA LYS A 88 13.68 13.29 6.53
C LYS A 88 12.29 13.46 5.92
N ILE A 89 11.26 13.22 6.71
CA ILE A 89 9.86 13.41 6.33
C ILE A 89 9.23 14.46 7.23
N ARG A 90 8.30 15.24 6.68
CA ARG A 90 7.33 15.98 7.48
C ARG A 90 6.15 15.03 7.77
N GLU A 91 5.66 14.98 9.00
CA GLU A 91 4.69 13.96 9.43
C GLU A 91 3.43 13.88 8.56
N ASP A 92 2.96 15.04 8.06
CA ASP A 92 1.75 15.14 7.22
C ASP A 92 2.09 15.32 5.73
N SER A 93 3.23 14.80 5.28
CA SER A 93 3.66 14.94 3.88
C SER A 93 3.94 13.59 3.23
N TYR A 94 3.61 13.52 1.94
CA TYR A 94 3.96 12.39 1.09
C TYR A 94 5.43 12.42 0.64
N PHE A 95 6.05 13.60 0.66
CA PHE A 95 7.41 13.77 0.15
C PHE A 95 8.45 13.62 1.25
N SER A 96 9.60 13.09 0.85
CA SER A 96 10.74 12.89 1.73
C SER A 96 12.01 13.47 1.11
N GLN A 97 12.90 13.95 1.97
CA GLN A 97 14.26 14.28 1.59
C GLN A 97 15.16 13.09 1.92
N VAL A 98 15.92 12.59 0.94
CA VAL A 98 16.96 11.59 1.19
C VAL A 98 18.17 12.29 1.82
N ILE A 99 18.53 11.87 3.02
CA ILE A 99 19.72 12.38 3.76
C ILE A 99 20.93 11.50 3.47
N ALA A 100 20.74 10.18 3.44
CA ALA A 100 21.81 9.22 3.23
C ALA A 100 21.29 7.94 2.58
N THR A 101 22.20 7.22 1.93
CA THR A 101 21.99 5.90 1.35
C THR A 101 22.98 4.90 1.93
N VAL A 102 22.57 3.62 1.95
CA VAL A 102 23.45 2.48 2.28
C VAL A 102 24.57 2.33 1.24
N LEU A 103 24.27 2.59 -0.03
CA LEU A 103 25.26 2.62 -1.10
C LEU A 103 26.16 3.86 -0.97
N LYS A 104 27.46 3.64 -0.75
CA LYS A 104 28.49 4.71 -0.69
C LYS A 104 29.25 4.90 -2.00
N SER A 105 29.21 3.89 -2.85
CA SER A 105 29.75 3.89 -4.21
C SER A 105 28.87 3.01 -5.09
N LYS A 106 29.05 3.08 -6.41
CA LYS A 106 28.36 2.19 -7.35
C LYS A 106 28.73 0.72 -7.12
N SER A 107 30.00 0.43 -6.86
CA SER A 107 30.51 -0.93 -6.64
C SER A 107 29.97 -1.58 -5.36
N ALA A 108 29.51 -0.81 -4.38
CA ALA A 108 28.89 -1.35 -3.18
C ALA A 108 27.57 -2.10 -3.46
N LEU A 109 26.97 -1.90 -4.65
CA LEU A 109 25.78 -2.63 -5.07
C LEU A 109 26.09 -4.11 -5.32
N ASP A 110 27.29 -4.43 -5.82
CA ASP A 110 27.68 -5.79 -6.21
C ASP A 110 27.78 -6.75 -5.02
N SER A 111 27.89 -6.20 -3.80
CA SER A 111 27.94 -6.94 -2.53
C SER A 111 26.72 -6.71 -1.65
N LEU A 112 25.70 -5.98 -2.12
CA LEU A 112 24.51 -5.68 -1.32
C LEU A 112 23.54 -6.87 -1.36
N GLU A 113 23.27 -7.46 -0.20
CA GLU A 113 22.30 -8.55 -0.06
C GLU A 113 20.96 -8.00 0.44
N PHE A 114 19.87 -8.26 -0.29
CA PHE A 114 18.53 -7.88 0.15
C PHE A 114 17.96 -8.90 1.13
N GLU A 115 17.08 -8.46 2.03
CA GLU A 115 16.45 -9.38 2.97
C GLU A 115 15.44 -10.31 2.28
N PRO A 116 15.32 -11.58 2.72
CA PRO A 116 14.52 -12.60 2.03
C PRO A 116 13.07 -12.19 1.75
N ALA A 117 12.54 -12.62 0.61
CA ALA A 117 11.19 -12.30 0.15
C ALA A 117 10.08 -12.99 0.98
N ASP A 118 10.42 -14.06 1.69
CA ASP A 118 9.52 -14.90 2.47
C ASP A 118 9.47 -14.52 3.97
N MET A 119 10.11 -13.42 4.37
CA MET A 119 10.02 -12.94 5.75
C MET A 119 8.58 -12.58 6.16
N ASP A 120 8.12 -13.14 7.28
CA ASP A 120 6.76 -12.93 7.82
C ASP A 120 6.39 -11.45 7.99
N VAL A 121 7.35 -10.62 8.40
CA VAL A 121 7.14 -9.16 8.58
C VAL A 121 6.64 -8.49 7.30
N ARG A 122 7.00 -9.01 6.12
CA ARG A 122 6.55 -8.46 4.83
C ARG A 122 5.05 -8.67 4.59
N TYR A 123 4.48 -9.70 5.22
CA TYR A 123 3.09 -10.10 5.06
C TYR A 123 2.25 -9.76 6.30
N GLN A 124 2.77 -8.93 7.21
CA GLN A 124 2.04 -8.52 8.39
C GLN A 124 0.69 -7.87 8.02
N ASN A 125 -0.39 -8.45 8.56
CA ASN A 125 -1.78 -8.09 8.30
C ASN A 125 -2.21 -8.20 6.80
N PHE A 126 -1.33 -8.67 5.91
CA PHE A 126 -1.60 -8.75 4.47
C PHE A 126 -2.72 -9.76 4.18
N LEU A 127 -2.60 -10.97 4.73
CA LEU A 127 -3.58 -12.03 4.52
C LEU A 127 -4.94 -11.69 5.12
N GLU A 128 -4.98 -10.96 6.23
CA GLU A 128 -6.22 -10.47 6.85
C GLU A 128 -6.95 -9.50 5.92
N ARG A 129 -6.27 -8.45 5.43
CA ARG A 129 -6.86 -7.49 4.49
C ARG A 129 -7.34 -8.14 3.18
N VAL A 130 -6.59 -9.12 2.67
CA VAL A 130 -7.01 -9.92 1.51
C VAL A 130 -8.29 -10.70 1.80
N LYS A 131 -8.42 -11.30 2.98
CA LYS A 131 -9.62 -12.04 3.39
C LYS A 131 -10.83 -11.11 3.53
N GLU A 132 -10.65 -9.96 4.17
CA GLU A 132 -11.72 -8.95 4.35
C GLU A 132 -12.32 -8.49 3.01
N ASP A 133 -11.47 -8.11 2.05
CA ASP A 133 -11.98 -7.65 0.74
C ASP A 133 -12.60 -8.79 -0.08
N LYS A 134 -12.09 -10.03 0.05
CA LYS A 134 -12.72 -11.21 -0.56
C LYS A 134 -14.11 -11.47 0.03
N GLN A 135 -14.29 -11.31 1.34
CA GLN A 135 -15.60 -11.45 1.99
C GLN A 135 -16.61 -10.43 1.45
N LYS A 136 -16.14 -9.21 1.12
CA LYS A 136 -16.93 -8.16 0.44
C LYS A 136 -17.12 -8.39 -1.07
N GLN A 137 -16.74 -9.55 -1.59
CA GLN A 137 -16.87 -9.93 -3.01
C GLN A 137 -16.09 -9.02 -3.99
N ARG A 138 -15.10 -8.27 -3.52
CA ARG A 138 -14.19 -7.50 -4.38
C ARG A 138 -13.28 -8.42 -5.18
N ALA A 139 -12.85 -7.97 -6.35
CA ALA A 139 -11.77 -8.60 -7.09
C ALA A 139 -10.44 -8.21 -6.44
N VAL A 140 -9.87 -9.12 -5.66
CA VAL A 140 -8.62 -8.87 -4.94
C VAL A 140 -7.43 -9.27 -5.80
N PHE A 141 -6.55 -8.30 -6.06
CA PHE A 141 -5.24 -8.49 -6.66
C PHE A 141 -4.16 -8.32 -5.60
N CYS A 142 -3.10 -9.10 -5.74
CA CYS A 142 -1.90 -8.96 -4.95
C CYS A 142 -0.80 -8.42 -5.85
N LYS A 143 -0.07 -7.40 -5.39
CA LYS A 143 1.11 -6.90 -6.09
C LYS A 143 2.36 -7.35 -5.35
N ILE A 144 3.27 -7.92 -6.12
CA ILE A 144 4.67 -8.09 -5.77
C ILE A 144 5.46 -7.35 -6.84
N GLY A 145 6.14 -6.27 -6.46
CA GLY A 145 6.92 -5.41 -7.35
C GLY A 145 8.28 -5.05 -6.79
N GLY A 146 8.68 -5.67 -5.67
CA GLY A 146 10.06 -5.66 -5.22
C GLY A 146 10.95 -6.51 -6.14
N PRO A 147 12.28 -6.47 -5.98
CA PRO A 147 13.24 -7.17 -6.83
C PRO A 147 13.24 -8.70 -6.64
N PHE A 148 12.16 -9.27 -6.12
CA PHE A 148 12.02 -10.67 -5.71
C PHE A 148 10.95 -11.38 -6.54
#